data_AF-A0A1C0YP61-F1
#
_entry.id   AF-A0A1C0YP61-F1
#
_cell.length_a   1.000
_cell.length_b   1.000
_cell.length_c   1.000
_cell.angle_alpha   90.00
_cell.angle_beta   90.00
_cell.angle_gamma   90.00
#
_symmetry.space_group_name_H-M   'P 1'
#
loop_
_entity.id
_entity.type
_entity.pdbx_description
1 polymer ?
#
loop_
_entity_poly.entity_id
_entity_poly.type
_entity_poly.pdbx_seq_one_letter_code
_entity_poly.pdbx_strand_id
1 'polypeptide(L)' 'MNVQLFRDGEQVAAIAGTTVTCDDNKLHECLLAIVNNYETSTFPAHLNKDDLLFDSIKGFCSINGIAVERA' A
#
# COMPACT_ATOMS: atom_id res chain seq x y z
N MET A 1 0.55 9.80 -2.23
CA MET A 1 0.84 9.04 -1.00
C MET A 1 2.27 8.51 -1.06
N ASN A 2 3.05 8.66 0.02
CA ASN A 2 4.39 8.09 0.20
C ASN A 2 4.39 7.11 1.39
N VAL A 3 4.65 5.83 1.15
CA VAL A 3 4.65 4.77 2.18
C VAL A 3 5.90 3.92 2.04
N GLN A 4 6.48 3.55 3.18
CA GLN A 4 7.62 2.65 3.28
C GLN A 4 7.23 1.40 4.05
N LEU A 5 7.73 0.25 3.59
CA LEU A 5 7.37 -1.06 4.10
C LEU A 5 8.62 -1.80 4.54
N PHE A 6 8.55 -2.38 5.73
CA PHE A 6 9.70 -3.00 6.38
C PHE A 6 9.38 -4.43 6.81
N ARG A 7 10.35 -5.33 6.67
CA ARG A 7 10.31 -6.68 7.24
C ARG A 7 11.60 -6.91 7.99
N ASP A 8 11.51 -7.32 9.24
CA ASP A 8 12.66 -7.58 10.12
C ASP A 8 13.65 -6.39 10.22
N GLY A 9 13.14 -5.16 10.09
CA GLY A 9 13.93 -3.92 10.14
C GLY A 9 14.53 -3.47 8.80
N GLU A 10 14.41 -4.26 7.73
CA GLU A 10 14.87 -3.92 6.39
C GLU A 10 13.72 -3.42 5.52
N GLN A 11 13.96 -2.38 4.71
CA GLN A 11 12.97 -1.87 3.78
C GLN A 11 12.80 -2.86 2.63
N VAL A 12 11.58 -3.36 2.43
CA VAL A 12 11.25 -4.32 1.37
C VAL A 12 10.48 -3.71 0.21
N ALA A 13 9.86 -2.54 0.42
CA ALA A 13 9.16 -1.81 -0.63
C ALA A 13 8.95 -0.33 -0.32
N ALA A 14 8.82 0.46 -1.38
CA ALA A 14 8.41 1.87 -1.35
C ALA A 14 7.25 2.12 -2.32
N ILE A 15 6.28 2.92 -1.88
CA ILE A 15 5.09 3.29 -2.64
C ILE A 15 5.05 4.81 -2.75
N ALA A 16 5.10 5.32 -3.98
CA ALA A 16 4.99 6.75 -4.30
C ALA A 16 3.91 6.94 -5.36
N GLY A 17 2.71 7.33 -4.93
CA GLY A 17 1.54 7.41 -5.82
C GLY A 17 1.15 6.04 -6.38
N THR A 18 1.21 5.89 -7.71
CA THR A 18 0.95 4.61 -8.41
C THR A 18 2.22 3.79 -8.67
N THR A 19 3.40 4.35 -8.37
CA THR A 19 4.68 3.67 -8.60
C THR A 19 5.04 2.83 -7.37
N VAL A 20 5.41 1.57 -7.60
CA VAL A 20 5.76 0.59 -6.57
C VAL A 20 7.13 -0.02 -6.91
N THR A 21 8.04 -0.01 -5.94
CA THR A 21 9.36 -0.66 -6.04
C THR A 21 9.52 -1.65 -4.89
N CYS A 22 9.88 -2.90 -5.19
CA CYS A 22 9.92 -4.01 -4.24
C CYS A 22 11.15 -4.92 -4.45
N ASP A 23 11.66 -5.50 -3.36
CA ASP A 23 12.79 -6.47 -3.36
C ASP A 23 12.35 -7.94 -3.51
N ASP A 24 11.06 -8.16 -3.79
CA ASP A 24 10.37 -9.43 -4.06
C ASP A 24 10.28 -10.43 -2.87
N ASN A 25 9.09 -10.87 -2.44
CA ASN A 25 8.10 -11.57 -3.26
C ASN A 25 6.67 -11.46 -2.66
N LYS A 26 5.70 -10.89 -3.41
CA LYS A 26 4.21 -10.91 -3.24
C LYS A 26 3.44 -9.66 -2.79
N LEU A 27 4.07 -8.54 -2.49
CA LEU A 27 3.33 -7.30 -2.17
C LEU A 27 2.74 -6.62 -3.44
N HIS A 28 3.36 -6.82 -4.60
CA HIS A 28 2.99 -6.17 -5.86
C HIS A 28 1.57 -6.52 -6.34
N GLU A 29 1.10 -7.77 -6.19
CA GLU A 29 -0.24 -8.19 -6.66
C GLU A 29 -1.34 -7.51 -5.85
N CYS A 30 -1.18 -7.46 -4.52
CA CYS A 30 -2.13 -6.80 -3.62
C CYS A 30 -2.17 -5.30 -3.89
N LEU A 31 -1.01 -4.64 -3.99
CA LEU A 31 -0.94 -3.21 -4.27
C LEU A 31 -1.50 -2.86 -5.65
N LEU A 32 -1.18 -3.62 -6.69
CA LEU A 32 -1.70 -3.39 -8.03
C LEU A 32 -3.22 -3.57 -8.09
N ALA A 33 -3.75 -4.59 -7.42
CA ALA A 33 -5.19 -4.80 -7.29
C ALA A 33 -5.85 -3.60 -6.58
N ILE A 34 -5.25 -3.12 -5.50
CA ILE A 34 -5.75 -1.94 -4.78
C ILE A 34 -5.63 -0.69 -5.65
N VAL A 35 -4.52 -0.41 -6.33
CA VAL A 35 -4.40 0.77 -7.22
C VAL A 35 -5.47 0.74 -8.32
N ASN A 36 -5.65 -0.41 -8.99
CA ASN A 36 -6.63 -0.57 -10.07
C ASN A 36 -8.08 -0.46 -9.57
N ASN A 37 -8.41 -1.02 -8.41
CA ASN A 37 -9.76 -0.96 -7.83
C ASN A 37 -10.11 0.46 -7.35
N TYR A 38 -9.12 1.36 -7.24
CA TYR A 38 -9.28 2.73 -6.75
C TYR A 38 -9.09 3.75 -7.89
N GLU A 39 -8.85 3.29 -9.13
CA GLU A 39 -9.02 4.04 -10.38
C GLU A 39 -10.47 3.99 -10.89
N THR A 40 -11.36 3.21 -10.27
CA THR A 40 -12.78 3.19 -10.62
C THR A 40 -13.53 4.39 -10.04
N SER A 41 -13.47 5.49 -10.79
CA SER A 41 -14.43 6.59 -10.99
C SER A 41 -15.28 7.23 -9.88
N THR A 42 -15.51 6.67 -8.69
CA THR A 42 -16.31 7.37 -7.66
C THR A 42 -16.09 6.84 -6.24
N PHE A 43 -15.16 7.45 -5.50
CA PHE A 43 -15.25 7.45 -4.04
C PHE A 43 -16.42 8.34 -3.60
N PRO A 44 -17.21 7.96 -2.58
CA PRO A 44 -18.11 8.90 -1.92
C PRO A 44 -17.31 10.17 -1.53
N ALA A 45 -17.87 11.36 -1.77
CA ALA A 45 -17.15 12.63 -1.64
C ALA A 45 -16.56 12.91 -0.24
N HIS A 46 -16.88 12.08 0.75
CA HIS A 46 -16.43 12.18 2.14
C HIS A 46 -15.34 11.17 2.52
N LEU A 47 -14.97 10.27 1.61
CA LEU A 47 -13.94 9.26 1.87
C LEU A 47 -12.62 9.69 1.24
N ASN A 48 -11.62 9.90 2.10
CA ASN A 48 -10.26 10.15 1.66
C ASN A 48 -9.67 8.87 1.08
N LYS A 49 -9.47 8.87 -0.25
CA LYS A 49 -8.85 7.77 -1.00
C LYS A 49 -7.52 7.32 -0.39
N ASP A 50 -6.70 8.26 0.07
CA ASP A 50 -5.35 7.96 0.56
C ASP A 50 -5.37 7.23 1.91
N ASP A 51 -6.36 7.50 2.77
CA ASP A 51 -6.45 6.86 4.08
C ASP A 51 -7.02 5.43 3.98
N LEU A 52 -8.02 5.23 3.11
CA LEU A 52 -8.57 3.91 2.78
C LEU A 52 -7.54 2.98 2.14
N LEU A 53 -6.71 3.56 1.26
CA LEU A 53 -5.58 2.89 0.64
C LEU A 53 -4.55 2.47 1.69
N PHE A 54 -4.20 3.39 2.60
CA PHE A 54 -3.25 3.13 3.68
C PHE A 54 -3.74 2.05 4.66
N ASP A 55 -5.02 2.06 5.05
CA ASP A 55 -5.60 1.05 5.93
C ASP A 55 -5.63 -0.34 5.27
N SER A 56 -5.86 -0.41 3.97
CA SER A 56 -5.82 -1.67 3.20
C SER A 56 -4.40 -2.25 3.16
N ILE A 57 -3.39 -1.38 2.94
CA ILE A 57 -1.98 -1.75 3.00
C ILE A 57 -1.61 -2.27 4.40
N LYS A 58 -2.07 -1.59 5.46
CA LYS A 58 -1.88 -2.05 6.85
C LYS A 58 -2.48 -3.42 7.11
N GLY A 59 -3.70 -3.67 6.63
CA GLY A 59 -4.37 -4.97 6.77
C GLY A 59 -3.56 -6.11 6.16
N PHE A 60 -3.08 -5.94 4.92
CA PHE A 60 -2.21 -6.91 4.26
C PHE A 60 -0.88 -7.10 5.02
N CYS A 61 -0.25 -6.00 5.43
CA CYS A 61 1.03 -6.03 6.11
C CYS A 61 0.94 -6.75 7.46
N SER A 62 -0.14 -6.55 8.23
CA SER A 62 -0.39 -7.24 9.49
C SER A 62 -0.48 -8.76 9.36
N ILE A 63 -1.08 -9.27 8.28
CA ILE A 63 -1.22 -10.72 8.03
C ILE A 63 0.14 -11.35 7.67
N ASN A 64 1.04 -10.55 7.09
CA ASN A 64 2.32 -11.02 6.55
C ASN A 64 3.54 -10.63 7.42
N GLY A 65 3.32 -10.08 8.63
CA GLY A 65 4.40 -9.66 9.52
C GLY A 65 5.27 -8.52 8.96
N ILE A 66 4.67 -7.63 8.18
CA ILE A 66 5.34 -6.47 7.56
C ILE A 66 4.94 -5.22 8.36
N ALA A 67 5.92 -4.38 8.70
CA ALA A 67 5.69 -3.07 9.31
C ALA A 67 5.48 -1.99 8.24
N VAL A 68 4.69 -0.96 8.59
CA VAL A 68 4.28 0.14 7.71
C VAL A 68 4.66 1.47 8.34
N GLU A 69 5.27 2.37 7.56
CA GLU A 69 5.50 3.76 7.95
C GLU A 69 5.05 4.73 6.84
N ARG A 70 4.51 5.88 7.24
CA ARG A 70 4.02 6.94 6.34
C ARG A 70 5.00 8.12 6.42
N ALA A 71 5.50 8.56 5.27
CA ALA A 71 6.42 9.70 5.14
C ALA A 71 5.68 11.02 4.92
#